data_AF-A0A4Q3I9M0-F1
#
_entry.id   AF-A0A4Q3I9M0-F1
#
_cell.length_a   1.000
_cell.length_b   1.000
_cell.length_c   1.000
_cell.angle_alpha   90.00
_cell.angle_beta   90.00
_cell.angle_gamma   90.00
#
_symmetry.space_group_name_H-M   'P 1'
#
loop_
_entity.id
_entity.type
_entity.pdbx_description
1 polymer ?
#
loop_
_entity_poly.entity_id
_entity_poly.type
_entity_poly.pdbx_seq_one_letter_code
_entity_poly.pdbx_strand_id
1 'polypeptide(L)'
;MFGDVVARHSRQAIFRTLGLALICTSGSLPAFADATQRPSYRCEFAHTMDTAVSRSACNAVRSTVEQMTGRGPGYGQFVFEVTRARTNSVSARLRWKADGAAGWRSGPVVTTVVSDAALNDDILKAFARQLVEASGF
;
A
#
# COMPACT_ATOMS: atom_id res chain seq x y z
N MET A 1 31.66 39.33 -3.89
CA MET A 1 31.49 39.09 -5.35
C MET A 1 32.13 37.73 -5.61
N PHE A 2 31.36 36.68 -5.89
CA PHE A 2 30.69 36.35 -7.16
C PHE A 2 31.69 35.89 -8.25
N GLY A 3 31.41 34.73 -8.88
CA GLY A 3 32.32 34.00 -9.79
C GLY A 3 32.69 32.62 -9.21
N ASP A 4 31.89 31.54 -9.28
CA ASP A 4 31.02 31.00 -10.33
C ASP A 4 31.75 30.12 -11.39
N VAL A 5 31.00 29.21 -12.01
CA VAL A 5 31.29 28.42 -13.22
C VAL A 5 32.25 27.22 -13.12
N VAL A 6 31.63 26.07 -12.83
CA VAL A 6 31.65 24.83 -13.62
C VAL A 6 32.75 24.71 -14.70
N ALA A 7 33.61 23.69 -14.57
CA ALA A 7 34.25 23.04 -15.72
C ALA A 7 34.20 21.52 -15.59
N ARG A 8 33.24 20.89 -16.27
CA ARG A 8 33.38 19.47 -16.64
C ARG A 8 34.63 19.36 -17.52
N HIS A 9 35.52 18.42 -17.23
CA HIS A 9 36.19 17.68 -18.30
C HIS A 9 36.31 16.20 -17.92
N SER A 10 35.43 15.41 -18.54
CA SER A 10 35.58 13.98 -18.62
C SER A 10 36.93 13.64 -19.25
N ARG A 11 37.66 12.66 -18.70
CA ARG A 11 38.09 11.47 -19.47
C ARG A 11 38.88 10.46 -18.64
N GLN A 12 38.58 9.20 -18.95
CA GLN A 12 39.52 8.07 -18.99
C GLN A 12 40.12 7.61 -17.65
N ALA A 13 39.46 6.61 -17.07
CA ALA A 13 40.16 5.57 -16.35
C ALA A 13 41.21 4.91 -17.27
N ILE A 14 42.46 4.86 -16.82
CA ILE A 14 43.47 3.92 -17.34
C ILE A 14 44.09 3.24 -16.12
N PHE A 15 43.93 1.92 -16.06
CA PHE A 15 44.56 1.05 -15.08
C PHE A 15 46.08 1.22 -15.10
N ARG A 16 46.74 1.15 -13.93
CA ARG A 16 47.65 0.04 -13.57
C ARG A 16 48.36 0.24 -12.23
N THR A 17 48.86 -0.89 -11.73
CA THR A 17 50.01 -1.06 -10.80
C THR A 17 49.75 -0.90 -9.30
N LEU A 18 49.73 -2.08 -8.64
CA LEU A 18 50.26 -2.40 -7.31
C LEU A 18 50.21 -1.37 -6.18
N GLY A 19 49.59 -1.76 -5.06
CA GLY A 19 49.88 -1.18 -3.75
C GLY A 19 48.83 -1.44 -2.69
N LEU A 20 49.25 -2.02 -1.57
CA LEU A 20 48.52 -2.11 -0.30
C LEU A 20 47.66 -0.88 0.02
N ALA A 21 46.40 -1.11 0.39
CA ALA A 21 45.87 -0.70 1.70
C ALA A 21 44.48 -1.31 1.94
N LEU A 22 44.38 -2.30 2.84
CA LEU A 22 43.10 -2.78 3.35
C LEU A 22 42.57 -1.77 4.38
N ILE A 23 41.88 -0.72 3.92
CA ILE A 23 41.23 0.23 4.83
C ILE A 23 39.81 -0.27 5.09
N CYS A 24 39.64 -0.96 6.22
CA CYS A 24 38.33 -1.30 6.78
C CYS A 24 37.65 -0.04 7.34
N THR A 25 37.19 0.87 6.48
CA THR A 25 36.21 1.88 6.88
C THR A 25 34.87 1.18 7.10
N SER A 26 34.61 0.84 8.36
CA SER A 26 33.27 0.51 8.89
C SER A 26 32.35 1.73 8.88
N GLY A 27 32.20 2.36 7.71
CA GLY A 27 31.20 3.38 7.46
C GLY A 27 29.88 2.68 7.18
N SER A 28 29.04 2.57 8.21
CA SER A 28 27.67 2.10 8.06
C SER A 28 26.95 2.95 7.03
N LEU A 29 26.85 2.44 5.80
CA LEU A 29 25.94 2.99 4.80
C LEU A 29 24.56 3.06 5.47
N PRO A 30 23.86 4.22 5.43
CA PRO A 30 22.48 4.24 5.86
C PRO A 30 21.75 3.16 5.06
N ALA A 31 21.12 2.21 5.74
CA ALA A 31 20.37 1.18 5.08
C ALA A 31 19.34 1.87 4.18
N PHE A 32 19.50 1.74 2.87
CA PHE A 32 18.52 2.24 1.92
C PHE A 32 17.21 1.55 2.29
N ALA A 33 16.26 2.32 2.84
CA ALA A 33 14.96 1.80 3.21
C ALA A 33 14.39 1.10 1.97
N ASP A 34 14.08 -0.18 2.11
CA ASP A 34 13.93 -1.06 0.96
C ASP A 34 12.66 -0.70 0.19
N ALA A 35 12.84 0.11 -0.86
CA ALA A 35 11.76 0.57 -1.74
C ALA A 35 11.14 -0.55 -2.58
N THR A 36 11.53 -1.82 -2.37
CA THR A 36 10.97 -3.00 -3.04
C THR A 36 9.91 -3.71 -2.20
N GLN A 37 9.82 -3.38 -0.91
CA GLN A 37 8.65 -3.62 -0.09
C GLN A 37 7.40 -3.10 -0.83
N ARG A 38 6.22 -3.67 -0.55
CA ARG A 38 4.96 -3.38 -1.28
C ARG A 38 3.82 -3.39 -0.28
N PRO A 39 2.78 -2.56 -0.44
CA PRO A 39 1.62 -2.68 0.43
C PRO A 39 0.98 -4.05 0.17
N SER A 40 0.79 -4.84 1.22
CA SER A 40 0.18 -6.17 1.09
C SER A 40 -1.31 -6.06 1.34
N TYR A 41 -2.09 -6.73 0.49
CA TYR A 41 -3.55 -6.73 0.56
C TYR A 41 -4.06 -8.14 0.81
N ARG A 42 -4.94 -8.26 1.80
CA ARG A 42 -5.68 -9.49 2.08
C ARG A 42 -7.17 -9.17 2.14
N CYS A 43 -7.98 -10.05 1.58
CA CYS A 43 -9.41 -10.06 1.84
C CYS A 43 -9.71 -11.22 2.80
N GLU A 44 -10.52 -10.96 3.83
CA GLU A 44 -10.94 -11.95 4.81
C GLU A 44 -12.47 -12.00 4.85
N PHE A 45 -13.01 -13.20 4.67
CA PHE A 45 -14.43 -13.52 4.75
C PHE A 45 -14.61 -15.00 5.08
N ALA A 46 -15.72 -15.36 5.70
CA ALA A 46 -16.08 -16.77 5.86
C ALA A 46 -16.31 -17.42 4.49
N HIS A 47 -16.01 -18.71 4.33
CA HIS A 47 -16.21 -19.42 3.05
C HIS A 47 -17.65 -19.35 2.52
N THR A 48 -18.65 -19.29 3.42
CA THR A 48 -20.07 -19.08 3.07
C THR A 48 -20.37 -17.72 2.43
N MET A 49 -19.42 -16.77 2.51
CA MET A 49 -19.50 -15.44 1.91
C MET A 49 -18.54 -15.31 0.70
N ASP A 50 -17.96 -16.38 0.16
CA ASP A 50 -17.18 -16.32 -1.08
C ASP A 50 -18.08 -16.15 -2.32
N THR A 51 -18.59 -14.93 -2.50
CA THR A 51 -19.53 -14.54 -3.56
C THR A 51 -18.88 -13.56 -4.53
N ALA A 52 -19.48 -13.39 -5.71
CA ALA A 52 -19.07 -12.35 -6.67
C ALA A 52 -19.06 -10.95 -6.01
N VAL A 53 -20.07 -10.63 -5.20
CA VAL A 53 -20.16 -9.36 -4.44
C VAL A 53 -18.94 -9.18 -3.53
N SER A 54 -18.58 -10.20 -2.75
CA SER A 54 -17.42 -10.14 -1.85
C SER A 54 -16.13 -9.90 -2.62
N ARG A 55 -15.89 -10.68 -3.69
CA ARG A 55 -14.68 -10.55 -4.53
C ARG A 55 -14.58 -9.18 -5.19
N SER A 56 -15.68 -8.67 -5.75
CA SER A 56 -15.74 -7.33 -6.34
C SER A 56 -15.51 -6.23 -5.28
N ALA A 57 -16.08 -6.37 -4.07
CA ALA A 57 -15.82 -5.47 -2.96
C ALA A 57 -14.33 -5.49 -2.54
N CYS A 58 -13.70 -6.67 -2.46
CA CYS A 58 -12.26 -6.80 -2.17
C CYS A 58 -11.41 -6.05 -3.21
N ASN A 59 -11.73 -6.23 -4.49
CA ASN A 59 -11.00 -5.61 -5.60
C ASN A 59 -11.19 -4.08 -5.63
N ALA A 60 -12.41 -3.60 -5.37
CA ALA A 60 -12.71 -2.17 -5.27
C ALA A 60 -11.92 -1.53 -4.12
N VAL A 61 -11.99 -2.10 -2.90
CA VAL A 61 -11.26 -1.59 -1.73
C VAL A 61 -9.75 -1.61 -1.96
N ARG A 62 -9.19 -2.70 -2.50
CA ARG A 62 -7.77 -2.76 -2.87
C ARG A 62 -7.39 -1.62 -3.82
N SER A 63 -8.16 -1.43 -4.89
CA SER A 63 -7.88 -0.39 -5.90
C SER A 63 -7.97 1.02 -5.29
N THR A 64 -8.94 1.27 -4.40
CA THR A 64 -9.08 2.53 -3.68
C THR A 64 -7.90 2.80 -2.74
N VAL A 65 -7.45 1.81 -1.96
CA VAL A 65 -6.26 1.97 -1.09
C VAL A 65 -5.00 2.19 -1.93
N GLU A 66 -4.79 1.42 -3.01
CA GLU A 66 -3.66 1.59 -3.94
C GLU A 66 -3.62 3.00 -4.57
N GLN A 67 -4.79 3.60 -4.85
CA GLN A 67 -4.90 4.97 -5.33
C GLN A 67 -4.60 6.01 -4.24
N MET A 68 -5.21 5.87 -3.06
CA MET A 68 -5.11 6.88 -1.99
C MET A 68 -3.77 6.89 -1.27
N THR A 69 -3.07 5.74 -1.20
CA THR A 69 -1.71 5.65 -0.63
C THR A 69 -0.59 6.17 -1.54
N GLY A 70 -0.89 6.52 -2.80
CA GLY A 70 0.00 7.33 -3.64
C GLY A 70 1.39 6.74 -3.96
N ARG A 71 1.55 5.41 -4.00
CA ARG A 71 2.77 4.70 -4.44
C ARG A 71 4.12 5.24 -3.89
N GLY A 72 4.16 5.70 -2.64
CA GLY A 72 5.40 6.05 -1.94
C GLY A 72 6.06 4.87 -1.21
N PRO A 73 7.33 4.97 -0.78
CA PRO A 73 7.99 3.97 0.06
C PRO A 73 7.51 4.08 1.51
N GLY A 74 6.23 3.78 1.72
CA GLY A 74 5.52 3.88 2.99
C GLY A 74 4.57 2.69 3.11
N TYR A 75 5.15 1.53 3.41
CA TYR A 75 4.46 0.26 3.25
C TYR A 75 3.62 -0.11 4.46
N GLY A 76 2.59 -0.92 4.21
CA GLY A 76 1.66 -1.37 5.22
C GLY A 76 0.93 -2.61 4.76
N GLN A 77 0.41 -3.36 5.73
CA GLN A 77 -0.45 -4.50 5.50
C GLN A 77 -1.89 -4.05 5.66
N PHE A 78 -2.74 -4.36 4.69
CA PHE A 78 -4.16 -4.02 4.67
C PHE A 78 -4.99 -5.28 4.62
N VAL A 79 -5.95 -5.41 5.53
CA VAL A 79 -6.89 -6.51 5.62
C VAL A 79 -8.30 -5.95 5.50
N PHE A 80 -8.96 -6.24 4.39
CA PHE A 80 -10.37 -5.94 4.19
C PHE A 80 -11.20 -7.12 4.71
N GLU A 81 -11.90 -6.90 5.81
CA GLU A 81 -12.67 -7.93 6.54
C GLU A 81 -14.16 -7.75 6.24
N VAL A 82 -14.72 -8.64 5.42
CA VAL A 82 -16.15 -8.64 5.08
C VAL A 82 -16.92 -9.41 6.15
N THR A 83 -17.81 -8.71 6.84
CA THR A 83 -18.63 -9.26 7.93
C THR A 83 -20.04 -9.65 7.44
N ARG A 84 -20.48 -9.14 6.29
CA ARG A 84 -21.69 -9.55 5.58
C ARG A 84 -21.54 -9.31 4.08
N ALA A 85 -21.95 -10.27 3.27
CA ALA A 85 -22.19 -10.09 1.84
C ALA A 85 -23.50 -10.76 1.42
N ARG A 86 -24.31 -10.04 0.63
CA ARG A 86 -25.55 -10.49 -0.01
C ARG A 86 -25.65 -9.77 -1.36
N THR A 87 -26.55 -10.23 -2.23
CA THR A 87 -26.81 -9.63 -3.56
C THR A 87 -26.98 -8.11 -3.52
N ASN A 88 -27.67 -7.59 -2.50
CA ASN A 88 -28.04 -6.18 -2.37
C ASN A 88 -27.38 -5.46 -1.17
N SER A 89 -26.46 -6.10 -0.44
CA SER A 89 -25.86 -5.50 0.75
C SER A 89 -24.47 -6.06 1.09
N VAL A 90 -23.59 -5.17 1.56
CA VAL A 90 -22.24 -5.50 2.02
C VAL A 90 -21.93 -4.74 3.30
N SER A 91 -21.33 -5.42 4.27
CA SER A 91 -20.78 -4.84 5.51
C SER A 91 -19.35 -5.31 5.67
N ALA A 92 -18.45 -4.39 5.99
CA ALA A 92 -17.04 -4.70 6.17
C ALA A 92 -16.32 -3.65 7.00
N ARG A 93 -15.09 -3.96 7.43
CA ARG A 93 -14.13 -3.01 8.00
C ARG A 93 -12.79 -3.12 7.26
N LEU A 94 -11.99 -2.07 7.31
CA LEU A 94 -10.59 -2.12 6.93
C LEU A 94 -9.72 -2.16 8.19
N ARG A 95 -8.80 -3.12 8.25
CA ARG A 95 -7.73 -3.16 9.24
C ARG A 95 -6.41 -2.87 8.55
N TRP A 96 -5.53 -2.14 9.20
CA TRP A 96 -4.21 -1.82 8.64
C TRP A 96 -3.11 -1.89 9.69
N LYS A 97 -1.90 -2.15 9.22
CA LYS A 97 -0.68 -2.14 10.01
C LYS A 97 0.39 -1.44 9.19
N ALA A 98 0.82 -0.26 9.63
CA ALA A 98 1.99 0.41 9.07
C ALA A 98 3.24 -0.45 9.28
N ASP A 99 4.22 -0.35 8.39
CA ASP A 99 5.50 -1.04 8.57
C ASP A 99 6.19 -0.62 9.88
N GLY A 100 6.92 -1.55 10.49
CA GLY A 100 7.53 -1.38 11.82
C GLY A 100 6.55 -1.26 13.00
N ALA A 101 5.23 -1.12 12.79
CA ALA A 101 4.27 -0.97 13.88
C ALA A 101 4.14 -2.26 14.72
N ALA A 102 3.88 -2.11 16.02
CA ALA A 102 3.69 -3.27 16.90
C ALA A 102 2.37 -4.02 16.66
N GLY A 103 1.28 -3.31 16.34
CA GLY A 103 -0.07 -3.88 16.28
C GLY A 103 -0.91 -3.43 15.08
N TRP A 104 -2.06 -4.07 14.91
CA TRP A 104 -3.07 -3.71 13.92
C TRP A 104 -3.97 -2.58 14.41
N ARG A 105 -4.28 -1.64 13.53
CA ARG A 105 -5.36 -0.65 13.67
C ARG A 105 -6.60 -1.16 12.93
N SER A 106 -7.77 -0.74 13.38
CA SER A 106 -9.07 -1.13 12.79
C SER A 106 -9.94 0.10 12.59
N GLY A 107 -10.52 0.22 11.41
CA GLY A 107 -11.51 1.24 11.08
C GLY A 107 -12.91 0.85 11.56
N PRO A 108 -13.89 1.74 11.37
CA PRO A 108 -15.29 1.43 11.63
C PRO A 108 -15.80 0.34 10.68
N VAL A 109 -16.92 -0.30 11.06
CA VAL A 109 -17.69 -1.12 10.12
C VAL A 109 -18.53 -0.18 9.26
N VAL A 110 -18.30 -0.17 7.96
CA VAL A 110 -19.15 0.52 6.98
C VAL A 110 -20.10 -0.52 6.35
N THR A 111 -21.33 -0.09 6.07
CA THR A 111 -22.36 -0.94 5.45
C THR A 111 -23.08 -0.18 4.36
N THR A 112 -23.25 -0.82 3.21
CA THR A 112 -24.10 -0.36 2.11
C THR A 112 -25.22 -1.37 1.88
N VAL A 113 -26.43 -0.86 1.68
CA VAL A 113 -27.63 -1.62 1.34
C VAL A 113 -28.35 -0.90 0.21
N VAL A 114 -28.86 -1.68 -0.75
CA VAL A 114 -29.74 -1.21 -1.82
C VAL A 114 -31.04 -2.01 -1.69
N SER A 115 -32.19 -1.36 -1.87
CA SER A 115 -33.48 -2.01 -1.65
C SER A 115 -33.80 -3.07 -2.71
N ASP A 116 -33.83 -2.65 -3.98
CA ASP A 116 -34.49 -3.41 -5.06
C ASP A 116 -33.54 -3.79 -6.22
N ALA A 117 -32.22 -3.71 -6.00
CA ALA A 117 -31.21 -4.02 -7.00
C ALA A 117 -30.00 -4.75 -6.42
N ALA A 118 -29.26 -5.45 -7.28
CA ALA A 118 -27.96 -6.00 -6.94
C ALA A 118 -26.90 -4.88 -6.80
N LEU A 119 -25.90 -5.09 -5.95
CA LEU A 119 -24.73 -4.22 -5.87
C LEU A 119 -23.96 -4.30 -7.20
N ASN A 120 -23.87 -3.16 -7.89
CA ASN A 120 -23.08 -3.01 -9.11
C ASN A 120 -21.69 -2.40 -8.79
N ASP A 121 -20.81 -2.36 -9.79
CA ASP A 121 -19.42 -1.92 -9.62
C ASP A 121 -19.30 -0.47 -9.14
N ASP A 122 -20.21 0.44 -9.53
CA ASP A 122 -20.13 1.84 -9.12
C ASP A 122 -20.58 2.04 -7.67
N ILE A 123 -21.59 1.29 -7.22
CA ILE A 123 -21.97 1.23 -5.80
C ILE A 123 -20.82 0.63 -4.97
N LEU A 124 -20.16 -0.42 -5.48
CA LEU A 124 -19.01 -1.03 -4.79
C LEU A 124 -17.77 -0.12 -4.74
N LYS A 125 -17.51 0.69 -5.78
CA LYS A 125 -16.49 1.75 -5.76
C LYS A 125 -16.82 2.85 -4.75
N ALA A 126 -18.08 3.31 -4.70
CA ALA A 126 -18.53 4.31 -3.74
C ALA A 126 -18.40 3.80 -2.29
N PHE A 127 -18.85 2.57 -2.03
CA PHE A 127 -18.65 1.88 -0.75
C PHE A 127 -17.17 1.74 -0.38
N ALA A 128 -16.33 1.30 -1.32
CA ALA A 128 -14.89 1.15 -1.10
C ALA A 128 -14.22 2.48 -0.72
N ARG A 129 -14.58 3.57 -1.42
CA ARG A 129 -14.14 4.93 -1.11
C ARG A 129 -14.59 5.36 0.29
N GLN A 130 -15.88 5.22 0.61
CA GLN A 130 -16.42 5.56 1.93
C GLN A 130 -15.71 4.78 3.05
N LEU A 131 -15.46 3.48 2.85
CA LEU A 131 -14.76 2.64 3.83
C LEU A 131 -13.33 3.10 4.07
N VAL A 132 -12.59 3.42 3.01
CA VAL A 132 -11.21 3.89 3.08
C VAL A 132 -11.14 5.27 3.75
N GLU A 133 -11.97 6.22 3.33
CA GLU A 133 -12.07 7.56 3.93
C GLU A 133 -12.46 7.49 5.42
N ALA A 134 -13.46 6.67 5.77
CA ALA A 134 -13.89 6.47 7.17
C ALA A 134 -12.86 5.74 8.05
N SER A 135 -11.87 5.06 7.45
CA SER A 135 -10.79 4.39 8.18
C SER A 135 -9.66 5.34 8.57
N GLY A 136 -9.44 6.43 7.83
CA GLY A 136 -8.51 7.51 8.20
C GLY A 136 -7.06 7.04 8.48
N PHE A 137 -6.53 6.15 7.64
CA PHE A 137 -5.22 5.52 7.82
C PHE A 137 -4.04 6.31 7.26
#